data_AF-A0AAC9FTU8-F1
#
_entry.id   AF-A0AAC9FTU8-F1
#
_cell.length_a   1.000
_cell.length_b   1.000
_cell.length_c   1.000
_cell.angle_alpha   90.00
_cell.angle_beta   90.00
_cell.angle_gamma   90.00
#
_symmetry.space_group_name_H-M   'P 1'
#
loop_
_entity.id
_entity.type
_entity.pdbx_description
1 polymer ?
#
loop_
_entity_poly.entity_id
_entity_poly.type
_entity_poly.pdbx_seq_one_letter_code
_entity_poly.pdbx_strand_id
1 'polypeptide(L)'
;MPQLSRFHALLLLLLLLLAQGGVATGADKSDDTFHTQQSAREARQQLAGWIPAAMGLEAAIKTLQSRGFTCRAMQPAAGLRSSTLCTLEPVAEVPPAQRLATSATPIHWFVTLDSMDGTTISNVLVGRSPKDIGG
;
A
#
# COMPACT_ATOMS: atom_id res chain seq x y z
N MET A 1 60.15 17.03 -21.01
CA MET A 1 59.08 16.20 -20.43
C MET A 1 57.83 17.04 -20.21
N PRO A 2 56.81 16.98 -21.10
CA PRO A 2 55.49 17.54 -20.81
C PRO A 2 54.39 16.53 -21.16
N GLN A 3 54.26 15.45 -20.37
CA GLN A 3 53.21 14.43 -20.55
C GLN A 3 52.32 14.26 -19.32
N LEU A 4 52.50 15.09 -18.28
CA LEU A 4 51.75 14.98 -17.03
C LEU A 4 50.41 15.76 -17.02
N SER A 5 50.28 16.77 -17.88
CA SER A 5 49.13 17.69 -17.85
C SER A 5 47.90 17.15 -18.60
N ARG A 6 48.11 16.33 -19.64
CA ARG A 6 47.00 15.76 -20.46
C ARG A 6 46.20 14.70 -19.71
N PHE A 7 46.84 13.91 -18.85
CA PHE A 7 46.17 12.89 -18.04
C PHE A 7 45.28 13.50 -16.95
N HIS A 8 45.70 14.62 -16.34
CA HIS A 8 44.91 15.32 -15.33
C HIS A 8 43.67 16.00 -15.92
N ALA A 9 43.79 16.55 -17.14
CA ALA A 9 42.66 17.15 -17.85
C ALA A 9 41.60 16.10 -18.26
N LEU A 10 42.02 14.89 -18.65
CA LEU A 10 41.09 13.80 -18.97
C LEU A 10 40.38 13.26 -17.71
N LEU A 11 41.09 13.16 -16.59
CA LEU A 11 40.53 12.63 -15.33
C LEU A 11 39.45 13.56 -14.76
N LEU A 12 39.64 14.88 -14.86
CA LEU A 12 38.64 15.88 -14.45
C LEU A 12 37.37 15.83 -15.32
N LEU A 13 37.51 15.55 -16.63
CA LEU A 13 36.37 15.42 -17.53
C LEU A 13 35.53 14.16 -17.25
N LEU A 14 36.17 13.03 -16.89
CA LEU A 14 35.47 11.80 -16.52
C LEU A 14 34.71 11.90 -15.18
N LEU A 15 35.21 12.69 -14.22
CA LEU A 15 34.52 12.92 -12.95
C LEU A 15 33.26 13.80 -13.08
N LEU A 16 33.21 14.69 -14.07
CA LEU A 16 32.05 15.55 -14.34
C LEU A 16 30.90 14.82 -15.09
N LEU A 17 31.18 13.74 -15.81
CA LEU A 17 30.14 12.95 -16.50
C LEU A 17 29.39 11.96 -15.59
N LEU A 18 29.91 11.67 -14.39
CA LEU A 18 29.25 10.77 -13.43
C LEU A 18 28.15 11.48 -12.59
N ALA A 19 28.01 12.80 -12.72
CA ALA A 19 26.99 13.58 -12.01
C ALA A 19 25.63 13.65 -12.74
N GLN A 20 25.49 13.00 -13.91
CA GLN A 20 24.24 12.98 -14.69
C GLN A 20 23.58 11.59 -14.73
N GLY A 21 23.84 10.76 -13.72
CA GLY A 21 23.07 9.56 -13.45
C GLY A 21 21.75 9.93 -12.77
N GLY A 22 20.75 10.28 -13.57
CA GLY A 22 19.38 10.45 -13.10
C GLY A 22 18.87 9.16 -12.47
N VAL A 23 18.64 9.19 -11.17
CA VAL A 23 17.36 8.72 -10.65
C VAL A 23 16.65 9.99 -10.21
N ALA A 24 15.64 10.39 -10.98
CA ALA A 24 14.53 11.08 -10.38
C ALA A 24 13.97 10.11 -9.33
N THR A 25 14.45 10.19 -8.10
CA THR A 25 13.62 9.89 -6.97
C THR A 25 12.55 10.97 -7.01
N GLY A 26 11.55 10.75 -7.88
CA GLY A 26 10.21 11.14 -7.51
C GLY A 26 10.07 10.54 -6.13
N ALA A 27 10.18 11.39 -5.11
CA ALA A 27 9.59 11.10 -3.84
C ALA A 27 8.13 10.88 -4.20
N ASP A 28 7.81 9.62 -4.51
CA ASP A 28 6.47 9.12 -4.59
C ASP A 28 5.95 9.50 -3.22
N LYS A 29 5.21 10.61 -3.15
CA LYS A 29 4.40 10.93 -1.99
C LYS A 29 3.55 9.69 -1.92
N SER A 30 3.96 8.76 -1.05
CA SER A 30 3.27 7.48 -0.86
C SER A 30 1.81 7.84 -0.85
N ASP A 31 1.12 7.47 -1.93
CA ASP A 31 -0.23 7.93 -2.13
C ASP A 31 -0.98 7.44 -0.91
N ASP A 32 -1.39 8.37 -0.04
CA ASP A 32 -2.00 8.02 1.26
C ASP A 32 -3.37 7.35 1.04
N THR A 33 -3.81 7.34 -0.21
CA THR A 33 -5.02 6.73 -0.74
C THR A 33 -4.83 5.25 -1.00
N PHE A 34 -5.84 4.46 -0.60
CA PHE A 34 -5.91 3.04 -0.93
C PHE A 34 -6.18 2.82 -2.42
N HIS A 35 -5.30 2.07 -3.10
CA HIS A 35 -5.52 1.72 -4.50
C HIS A 35 -6.60 0.63 -4.58
N THR A 36 -7.80 0.97 -5.05
CA THR A 36 -8.94 0.05 -5.01
C THR A 36 -8.89 -1.03 -6.10
N GLN A 37 -8.11 -0.79 -7.17
CA GLN A 37 -7.91 -1.68 -8.32
C GLN A 37 -6.51 -2.31 -8.28
N GLN A 38 -6.27 -3.17 -7.29
CA GLN A 38 -5.01 -3.90 -7.11
C GLN A 38 -5.27 -5.32 -6.62
N SER A 39 -4.28 -6.21 -6.66
CA SER A 39 -4.38 -7.57 -6.11
C SER A 39 -4.43 -7.60 -4.59
N ALA A 40 -4.90 -8.70 -3.98
CA ALA A 40 -4.88 -8.85 -2.53
C ALA A 40 -3.46 -8.81 -1.96
N ARG A 41 -2.48 -9.32 -2.72
CA ARG A 41 -1.06 -9.30 -2.37
C ARG A 41 -0.51 -7.87 -2.31
N GLU A 42 -0.77 -7.06 -3.33
CA GLU A 42 -0.34 -5.65 -3.39
C GLU A 42 -1.02 -4.83 -2.29
N ALA A 43 -2.33 -5.03 -2.09
CA ALA A 43 -3.05 -4.38 -1.00
C ALA A 43 -2.46 -4.72 0.38
N ARG A 44 -2.06 -5.98 0.61
CA ARG A 44 -1.38 -6.36 1.85
C ARG A 44 -0.05 -5.64 2.02
N GLN A 45 0.72 -5.44 0.94
CA GLN A 45 1.98 -4.70 0.98
C GLN A 45 1.73 -3.22 1.27
N GLN A 46 0.74 -2.60 0.63
CA GLN A 46 0.35 -1.21 0.89
C GLN A 46 -0.07 -1.04 2.36
N LEU A 47 -0.95 -1.92 2.85
CA LEU A 47 -1.47 -1.89 4.22
C LEU A 47 -0.36 -2.09 5.27
N ALA A 48 0.68 -2.86 4.98
CA ALA A 48 1.83 -3.03 5.88
C ALA A 48 2.61 -1.72 6.09
N GLY A 49 2.55 -0.79 5.13
CA GLY A 49 3.11 0.56 5.27
C GLY A 49 2.33 1.45 6.23
N TRP A 50 1.03 1.20 6.42
CA TRP A 50 0.16 1.97 7.32
C TRP A 50 -0.03 1.32 8.68
N ILE A 51 -0.03 -0.02 8.70
CA ILE A 51 -0.28 -0.87 9.85
C ILE A 51 0.92 -1.81 10.01
N PRO A 52 2.05 -1.30 10.53
CA PRO A 52 3.19 -2.14 10.84
C PRO A 52 2.82 -3.25 11.83
N ALA A 53 3.60 -4.33 11.79
CA ALA A 53 3.47 -5.42 12.74
C ALA A 53 3.57 -4.89 14.18
N ALA A 54 2.79 -5.49 15.08
CA ALA A 54 2.69 -5.09 16.48
C ALA A 54 2.17 -3.66 16.74
N MET A 55 1.52 -3.01 15.77
CA MET A 55 0.73 -1.81 16.03
C MET A 55 -0.44 -2.13 16.98
N GLY A 56 -0.79 -1.17 17.86
CA GLY A 56 -1.95 -1.27 18.72
C GLY A 56 -3.25 -1.43 17.90
N LEU A 57 -4.12 -2.35 18.32
CA LEU A 57 -5.35 -2.70 17.59
C LEU A 57 -6.23 -1.48 17.34
N GLU A 58 -6.48 -0.66 18.36
CA GLU A 58 -7.28 0.57 18.18
C GLU A 58 -6.64 1.57 17.22
N ALA A 59 -5.31 1.70 17.25
CA ALA A 59 -4.59 2.61 16.37
C ALA A 59 -4.76 2.16 14.91
N ALA A 60 -4.63 0.87 14.64
CA ALA A 60 -4.82 0.32 13.30
C ALA A 60 -6.27 0.45 12.80
N ILE A 61 -7.25 0.23 13.67
CA ILE A 61 -8.67 0.46 13.35
C ILE A 61 -8.87 1.92 12.92
N LYS A 62 -8.34 2.88 13.70
CA LYS A 62 -8.42 4.32 13.37
C LYS A 62 -7.69 4.65 12.06
N THR A 63 -6.52 4.06 11.81
CA THR A 63 -5.75 4.22 10.57
C THR A 63 -6.52 3.74 9.33
N LEU A 64 -7.26 2.64 9.44
CA LEU A 64 -8.12 2.14 8.35
C LEU A 64 -9.35 3.02 8.18
N GLN A 65 -10.01 3.42 9.27
CA GLN A 65 -11.16 4.30 9.24
C GLN A 65 -10.85 5.66 8.60
N SER A 66 -9.69 6.24 8.89
CA SER A 66 -9.26 7.50 8.28
C SER A 66 -9.03 7.39 6.76
N ARG A 67 -8.96 6.16 6.22
CA ARG A 67 -8.81 5.86 4.78
C ARG A 67 -10.08 5.30 4.15
N GLY A 68 -11.22 5.48 4.83
CA GLY A 68 -12.54 5.15 4.29
C GLY A 68 -13.02 3.73 4.59
N PHE A 69 -12.26 2.92 5.33
CA PHE A 69 -12.75 1.61 5.75
C PHE A 69 -13.79 1.74 6.87
N THR A 70 -14.84 0.93 6.81
CA THR A 70 -15.79 0.77 7.90
C THR A 70 -15.43 -0.45 8.71
N CYS A 71 -15.08 -0.26 9.99
CA CYS A 71 -14.64 -1.33 10.88
C CYS A 71 -15.73 -1.74 11.89
N ARG A 72 -15.86 -3.04 12.12
CA ARG A 72 -16.75 -3.63 13.13
C ARG A 72 -16.07 -4.79 13.85
N ALA A 73 -16.32 -4.90 15.15
CA ALA A 73 -15.88 -6.07 15.92
C ALA A 73 -16.58 -7.34 15.41
N MET A 74 -15.87 -8.45 15.42
CA MET A 74 -16.40 -9.78 15.12
C MET A 74 -16.23 -10.69 16.33
N GLN A 75 -16.97 -11.80 16.33
CA GLN A 75 -16.71 -12.88 17.27
C GLN A 75 -15.30 -13.44 17.03
N PRO A 76 -14.37 -13.38 18.01
CA PRO A 76 -13.02 -13.89 17.83
C PRO A 76 -13.02 -15.42 17.66
N ALA A 77 -12.15 -15.91 16.79
CA ALA A 77 -11.86 -17.35 16.69
C ALA A 77 -11.11 -17.85 17.93
N ALA A 78 -11.06 -19.18 18.10
CA ALA A 78 -10.33 -19.79 19.20
C ALA A 78 -8.85 -19.33 19.23
N GLY A 79 -8.38 -18.93 20.41
CA GLY A 79 -7.01 -18.41 20.60
C GLY A 79 -6.85 -16.91 20.32
N LEU A 80 -7.87 -16.22 19.81
CA LEU A 80 -7.89 -14.77 19.67
C LEU A 80 -8.67 -14.12 20.81
N ARG A 81 -8.20 -12.97 21.29
CA ARG A 81 -8.91 -12.14 22.25
C ARG A 81 -9.80 -11.11 21.57
N SER A 82 -9.40 -10.65 20.38
CA SER A 82 -10.18 -9.73 19.57
C SER A 82 -9.99 -10.02 18.08
N SER A 83 -11.03 -9.78 17.30
CA SER A 83 -11.01 -9.79 15.84
C SER A 83 -11.91 -8.67 15.33
N THR A 84 -11.41 -7.88 14.38
CA THR A 84 -12.13 -6.74 13.80
C THR A 84 -12.09 -6.85 12.29
N LEU A 85 -13.24 -6.72 11.64
CA LEU A 85 -13.35 -6.66 10.18
C LEU A 85 -13.57 -5.23 9.72
N CYS A 86 -12.69 -4.77 8.86
CA CYS A 86 -12.75 -3.49 8.18
C CYS A 86 -13.06 -3.72 6.70
N THR A 87 -14.11 -3.09 6.19
CA THR A 87 -14.54 -3.20 4.79
C THR A 87 -14.45 -1.87 4.07
N LEU A 88 -14.02 -1.89 2.81
CA LEU A 88 -14.10 -0.75 1.92
C LEU A 88 -15.00 -1.12 0.74
N GLU A 89 -16.11 -0.39 0.62
CA GLU A 89 -17.07 -0.56 -0.46
C GLU A 89 -16.58 0.16 -1.73
N PRO A 90 -16.90 -0.35 -2.93
CA PRO A 90 -16.59 0.34 -4.17
C PRO A 90 -17.26 1.73 -4.21
N VAL A 91 -16.52 2.74 -4.64
CA VAL A 91 -17.11 4.05 -4.91
C VAL A 91 -18.03 3.92 -6.11
N ALA A 92 -19.27 4.40 -5.98
CA ALA A 92 -20.24 4.37 -7.07
C ALA A 92 -19.70 5.14 -8.28
N GLU A 93 -19.61 4.45 -9.40
CA GLU A 93 -18.99 4.99 -10.60
C GLU A 93 -19.97 5.89 -11.37
N VAL A 94 -19.42 6.95 -11.98
CA VAL A 94 -20.13 8.01 -12.71
C VAL A 94 -21.22 7.45 -13.64
N PRO A 95 -22.39 8.11 -13.76
CA PRO A 95 -23.53 7.61 -14.53
C PRO A 95 -23.16 7.18 -15.97
N PRO A 96 -23.80 6.12 -16.51
CA PRO A 96 -23.44 5.52 -17.80
C PRO A 96 -23.40 6.50 -18.98
N ALA A 97 -24.22 7.56 -18.93
CA ALA A 97 -24.36 8.56 -19.98
C ALA A 97 -23.08 9.37 -20.28
N GLN A 98 -22.03 9.23 -19.47
CA GLN A 98 -20.75 9.95 -19.63
C GLN A 98 -19.55 9.01 -19.84
N ARG A 99 -19.76 7.69 -19.97
CA ARG A 99 -18.65 6.73 -20.07
C ARG A 99 -18.19 6.59 -21.53
N LEU A 100 -16.98 7.05 -21.82
CA LEU A 100 -16.27 6.80 -23.09
C LEU A 100 -15.48 5.47 -23.09
N ALA A 101 -15.37 4.81 -21.93
CA ALA A 101 -14.65 3.55 -21.73
C ALA A 101 -15.47 2.57 -20.89
N THR A 102 -15.15 1.27 -20.98
CA THR A 102 -15.69 0.24 -20.09
C THR A 102 -15.30 0.54 -18.65
N SER A 103 -16.28 0.63 -17.77
CA SER A 103 -16.02 0.82 -16.34
C SER A 103 -15.22 -0.31 -15.72
N ALA A 104 -14.38 0.03 -14.74
CA ALA A 104 -13.68 -0.98 -13.96
C ALA A 104 -14.69 -1.78 -13.11
N THR A 105 -14.48 -3.09 -13.01
CA THR A 105 -15.31 -3.94 -12.15
C THR A 105 -15.22 -3.44 -10.71
N PRO A 106 -16.36 -3.20 -10.02
CA PRO A 106 -16.35 -2.84 -8.59
C PRO A 106 -15.66 -3.91 -7.74
N ILE A 107 -14.80 -3.49 -6.81
CA ILE A 107 -14.08 -4.40 -5.90
C ILE A 107 -14.42 -4.06 -4.47
N HIS A 108 -14.92 -5.05 -3.73
CA HIS A 108 -15.12 -4.99 -2.29
C HIS A 108 -13.87 -5.49 -1.58
N TRP A 109 -13.44 -4.76 -0.56
CA TRP A 109 -12.24 -5.08 0.20
C TRP A 109 -12.57 -5.48 1.64
N PHE A 110 -11.84 -6.45 2.16
CA PHE A 110 -11.99 -7.01 3.50
C PHE A 110 -10.62 -7.07 4.16
N VAL A 111 -10.47 -6.41 5.31
CA VAL A 111 -9.26 -6.44 6.13
C VAL A 111 -9.64 -6.91 7.53
N THR A 112 -9.13 -8.05 7.94
CA THR A 112 -9.33 -8.57 9.31
C THR A 112 -8.08 -8.28 10.14
N LEU A 113 -8.29 -7.59 11.26
CA LEU A 113 -7.28 -7.33 12.28
C LEU A 113 -7.53 -8.27 13.46
N ASP A 114 -6.61 -9.21 13.68
CA ASP A 114 -6.69 -10.17 14.77
C ASP A 114 -5.68 -9.82 15.87
N SER A 115 -6.08 -10.06 17.10
CA SER A 115 -5.27 -9.81 18.29
C SER A 115 -5.37 -10.97 19.28
N MET A 116 -4.22 -11.54 19.64
CA MET A 116 -4.10 -12.60 20.64
C MET A 116 -4.13 -12.07 22.08
N ASP A 117 -3.72 -10.83 22.31
CA ASP A 117 -3.68 -10.18 23.63
C ASP A 117 -4.87 -9.23 23.87
N GLY A 118 -5.59 -8.86 22.81
CA GLY A 118 -6.71 -7.93 22.81
C GLY A 118 -6.30 -6.47 22.60
N THR A 119 -5.01 -6.17 22.55
CA THR A 119 -4.47 -4.80 22.51
C THR A 119 -3.58 -4.53 21.31
N THR A 120 -2.91 -5.56 20.80
CA THR A 120 -1.89 -5.45 19.75
C THR A 120 -2.26 -6.36 18.59
N ILE A 121 -2.01 -5.91 17.36
CA ILE A 121 -2.24 -6.76 16.19
C ILE A 121 -1.22 -7.92 16.19
N SER A 122 -1.75 -9.13 16.16
CA SER A 122 -0.98 -10.35 15.92
C SER A 122 -1.04 -10.81 14.46
N ASN A 123 -2.11 -10.47 13.74
CA ASN A 123 -2.26 -10.86 12.34
C ASN A 123 -3.16 -9.88 11.55
N VAL A 124 -2.84 -9.72 10.26
CA VAL A 124 -3.62 -8.92 9.30
C VAL A 124 -3.94 -9.81 8.09
N LEU A 125 -5.22 -10.05 7.87
CA LEU A 125 -5.72 -10.78 6.71
C LEU A 125 -6.34 -9.79 5.73
N VAL A 126 -6.02 -9.93 4.45
CA VAL A 126 -6.50 -9.04 3.39
C VAL A 126 -7.15 -9.87 2.31
N GLY A 127 -8.37 -9.52 1.95
CA GLY A 127 -9.15 -10.19 0.92
C GLY A 127 -9.93 -9.20 0.08
N ARG A 128 -10.36 -9.67 -1.08
CA ARG A 128 -11.18 -8.90 -2.01
C ARG A 128 -12.21 -9.76 -2.72
N SER A 129 -13.27 -9.10 -3.18
CA SER A 129 -14.27 -9.68 -4.08
C SER A 129 -14.47 -8.74 -5.28
N PRO A 130 -14.37 -9.22 -6.53
CA PRO A 130 -14.00 -10.59 -6.92
C PRO A 130 -12.56 -10.94 -6.51
N LYS A 131 -12.27 -12.25 -6.40
CA LYS A 131 -10.92 -12.76 -6.12
C LYS A 131 -9.97 -12.44 -7.28
N ASP A 132 -8.67 -12.43 -6.98
CA ASP A 132 -7.63 -12.28 -7.98
C ASP A 132 -7.74 -13.38 -9.06
N ILE A 133 -7.45 -13.00 -10.30
CA ILE A 133 -7.39 -13.95 -11.42
C ILE A 133 -6.16 -14.82 -11.20
N GLY A 134 -6.36 -16.14 -11.02
CA GLY A 134 -5.28 -17.11 -10.84
C GLY A 134 -5.14 -17.68 -9.42
N GLY A 135 -5.81 -17.09 -8.43
CA GLY A 135 -5.89 -17.63 -7.06
C GLY A 135 -4.63 -17.47 -6.22
#